data_AF-A0A9J6E4A8-F1
#
_entry.id   AF-A0A9J6E4A8-F1
#
_cell.length_a   1.000
_cell.length_b   1.000
_cell.length_c   1.000
_cell.angle_alpha   90.00
_cell.angle_beta   90.00
_cell.angle_gamma   90.00
#
_symmetry.space_group_name_H-M   'P 1'
#
loop_
_entity.id
_entity.type
_entity.pdbx_description
1 polymer ?
#
loop_
_entity_poly.entity_id
_entity_poly.type
_entity_poly.pdbx_seq_one_letter_code
_entity_poly.pdbx_strand_id
1 'polypeptide(L)'
;MDTRETDDDETEAYNAKDTDAENRSAQWSIFAMRKPNMKAKPEQLHLERLTFFYQLWLAIFAHDFIFTTAINALLYGVIAFKAALNASLPFIKSRSLQCFFNESFEYEQQVHFVAPTIRKKPTLISCLIRPLLLVAFIANVCICSYLSIKLIDHLSYGPALSITFKIMVTAGNFLFYVYDTACFLVLRPCCEVIRSYIEHQHRVLRSIVQRGSIHDIGPQKQARLVERVRLNLCTILHLKRKLNDTWGHAIAVSGSMVLCAFCASIYLNFVEEFRTLENLIAIWYMVLTSLDFLDITILSDAMVDEVRNVRHTLQNVETFSENSDYVNQVRMVPACFRLTLSS
;
A
#
# COMPACT_ATOMS: atom_id res chain seq x y z
N MET A 1 -57.76 5.98 -43.90
CA MET A 1 -58.26 5.95 -42.53
C MET A 1 -57.20 5.27 -41.69
N ASP A 2 -56.45 5.89 -40.79
CA ASP A 2 -56.29 7.30 -40.42
C ASP A 2 -54.90 7.43 -39.78
N THR A 3 -54.30 8.59 -39.99
CA THR A 3 -53.05 9.10 -39.42
C THR A 3 -53.19 9.51 -37.95
N ARG A 4 -52.14 9.30 -37.12
CA ARG A 4 -51.74 10.15 -35.97
C ARG A 4 -50.46 9.56 -35.34
N GLU A 5 -49.30 10.23 -35.43
CA GLU A 5 -48.77 11.32 -34.58
C GLU A 5 -48.56 10.92 -33.11
N THR A 6 -47.29 10.87 -32.70
CA THR A 6 -46.74 11.39 -31.43
C THR A 6 -45.21 11.39 -31.53
N ASP A 7 -44.67 12.45 -32.13
CA ASP A 7 -43.38 13.03 -31.73
C ASP A 7 -43.68 13.92 -30.53
N ASP A 8 -43.03 13.71 -29.38
CA ASP A 8 -42.87 14.69 -28.29
C ASP A 8 -42.20 13.98 -27.09
N ASP A 9 -40.86 13.93 -27.03
CA ASP A 9 -40.16 13.54 -25.79
C ASP A 9 -38.72 14.11 -25.65
N GLU A 10 -38.25 14.96 -26.57
CA GLU A 10 -36.88 15.51 -26.50
C GLU A 10 -36.78 16.95 -25.94
N THR A 11 -37.89 17.60 -25.57
CA THR A 11 -37.88 19.02 -25.16
C THR A 11 -37.86 19.23 -23.64
N GLU A 12 -38.07 18.20 -22.80
CA GLU A 12 -38.06 18.36 -21.33
C GLU A 12 -36.66 18.32 -20.69
N ALA A 13 -35.64 17.79 -21.37
CA ALA A 13 -34.30 17.65 -20.79
C ALA A 13 -33.47 18.95 -20.80
N TYR A 14 -33.88 19.99 -21.53
CA TYR A 14 -33.11 21.25 -21.63
C TYR A 14 -33.52 22.30 -20.60
N ASN A 15 -34.76 22.27 -20.08
CA ASN A 15 -35.26 23.26 -19.12
C ASN A 15 -34.93 22.95 -17.64
N ALA A 16 -34.42 21.75 -17.33
CA ALA A 16 -34.05 21.37 -15.97
C ALA A 16 -32.63 21.80 -15.55
N LYS A 17 -31.78 22.28 -16.47
CA LYS A 17 -30.42 22.75 -16.15
C LYS A 17 -30.34 24.24 -15.79
N ASP A 18 -31.24 25.07 -16.29
CA ASP A 18 -31.23 26.51 -16.00
C ASP A 18 -31.89 26.88 -14.67
N THR A 19 -32.85 26.08 -14.19
CA THR A 19 -33.53 26.31 -12.91
C THR A 19 -32.59 26.10 -11.70
N ASP A 20 -31.57 25.25 -11.84
CA ASP A 20 -30.69 24.87 -10.74
C ASP A 20 -29.50 25.85 -10.55
N ALA A 21 -29.16 26.61 -11.59
CA ALA A 21 -28.17 27.68 -11.54
C ALA A 21 -28.77 28.99 -11.00
N GLU A 22 -30.02 29.30 -11.35
CA GLU A 22 -30.73 30.50 -10.90
C GLU A 22 -31.07 30.43 -9.41
N ASN A 23 -31.43 29.24 -8.90
CA ASN A 23 -31.68 29.01 -7.47
C ASN A 23 -30.42 29.13 -6.60
N ARG A 24 -29.24 28.77 -7.13
CA ARG A 24 -27.96 28.96 -6.41
C ARG A 24 -27.58 30.44 -6.34
N SER A 25 -27.82 31.23 -7.39
CA SER A 25 -27.52 32.68 -7.36
C SER A 25 -28.43 33.44 -6.38
N ALA A 26 -29.69 33.01 -6.24
CA ALA A 26 -30.63 33.57 -5.28
C ALA A 26 -30.20 33.32 -3.82
N GLN A 27 -29.64 32.14 -3.50
CA GLN A 27 -29.14 31.84 -2.15
C GLN A 27 -27.95 32.73 -1.72
N TRP A 28 -27.05 33.11 -2.63
CA TRP A 28 -25.93 34.01 -2.30
C TRP A 28 -26.37 35.47 -2.19
N SER A 29 -27.45 35.89 -2.85
CA SER A 29 -27.98 37.25 -2.73
C SER A 29 -28.62 37.56 -1.36
N ILE A 30 -29.02 36.53 -0.61
CA ILE A 30 -29.53 36.66 0.77
C ILE A 30 -28.40 36.94 1.77
N PHE A 31 -27.15 36.57 1.44
CA PHE A 31 -25.96 36.83 2.26
C PHE A 31 -25.42 38.27 2.12
N ALA A 32 -25.95 39.08 1.19
CA ALA A 32 -25.61 40.48 1.05
C ALA A 32 -26.28 41.33 2.15
N MET A 33 -25.68 41.32 3.34
CA MET A 33 -25.82 42.24 4.48
C MET A 33 -27.03 43.20 4.44
N ARG A 34 -28.20 42.69 4.84
CA ARG A 34 -29.29 43.57 5.31
C ARG A 34 -28.87 44.15 6.66
N LYS A 35 -28.46 45.43 6.70
CA LYS A 35 -28.18 46.13 7.97
C LYS A 35 -29.45 46.07 8.84
N PRO A 36 -29.37 45.59 10.10
CA PRO A 36 -30.53 45.52 10.99
C PRO A 36 -31.07 46.93 11.23
N ASN A 37 -32.34 47.14 10.90
CA ASN A 37 -33.02 48.41 11.09
C ASN A 37 -33.30 48.58 12.60
N MET A 38 -32.55 49.44 13.29
CA MET A 38 -32.53 49.58 14.77
C MET A 38 -33.81 50.16 15.40
N LYS A 39 -34.97 50.09 14.72
CA LYS A 39 -36.28 50.52 15.24
C LYS A 39 -37.30 49.39 15.41
N ALA A 40 -36.85 48.13 15.43
CA ALA A 40 -37.72 46.99 15.70
C ALA A 40 -38.02 46.86 17.20
N LYS A 41 -39.26 46.50 17.55
CA LYS A 41 -39.65 46.18 18.94
C LYS A 41 -38.74 45.06 19.49
N PRO A 42 -38.42 45.06 20.79
CA PRO A 42 -37.47 44.11 21.39
C PRO A 42 -37.81 42.64 21.13
N GLU A 43 -39.10 42.31 20.96
CA GLU A 43 -39.55 40.95 20.61
C GLU A 43 -39.16 40.50 19.19
N GLN A 44 -39.13 41.42 18.21
CA GLN A 44 -38.69 41.11 16.83
C GLN A 44 -37.18 40.92 16.74
N LEU A 45 -36.41 41.63 17.57
CA LEU A 45 -34.95 41.51 17.63
C LEU A 45 -34.50 40.13 18.13
N HIS A 46 -35.27 39.51 19.04
CA HIS A 46 -35.01 38.16 19.53
C HIS A 46 -35.25 37.10 18.45
N LEU A 47 -36.34 37.24 17.66
CA LEU A 47 -36.67 36.29 16.61
C LEU A 47 -35.65 36.32 15.45
N GLU A 48 -35.23 37.53 15.03
CA GLU A 48 -34.19 37.70 13.98
C GLU A 48 -32.83 37.15 14.41
N ARG A 49 -32.45 37.33 15.68
CA ARG A 49 -31.22 36.72 16.23
C ARG A 49 -31.33 35.21 16.23
N LEU A 50 -32.48 34.66 16.65
CA LEU A 50 -32.70 33.21 16.69
C LEU A 50 -32.64 32.60 15.28
N THR A 51 -33.21 33.26 14.27
CA THR A 51 -33.17 32.79 12.87
C THR A 51 -31.76 32.88 12.28
N PHE A 52 -31.01 33.94 12.59
CA PHE A 52 -29.60 34.04 12.18
C PHE A 52 -28.73 32.93 12.78
N PHE A 53 -28.86 32.68 14.09
CA PHE A 53 -28.13 31.58 14.73
C PHE A 53 -28.55 30.23 14.16
N TYR A 54 -29.85 30.01 13.92
CA TYR A 54 -30.34 28.78 13.30
C TYR A 54 -29.79 28.56 11.89
N GLN A 55 -29.75 29.59 11.04
CA GLN A 55 -29.18 29.48 9.69
C GLN A 55 -27.65 29.29 9.71
N LEU A 56 -26.93 29.96 10.62
CA LEU A 56 -25.49 29.75 10.80
C LEU A 56 -25.20 28.31 11.27
N TRP A 57 -25.98 27.81 12.22
CA TRP A 57 -25.90 26.43 12.67
C TRP A 57 -26.21 25.44 11.55
N LEU A 58 -27.27 25.66 10.75
CA LEU A 58 -27.57 24.82 9.59
C LEU A 58 -26.45 24.86 8.54
N ALA A 59 -25.81 26.00 8.30
CA ALA A 59 -24.68 26.10 7.37
C ALA A 59 -23.43 25.37 7.88
N ILE A 60 -23.15 25.44 9.19
CA ILE A 60 -22.07 24.69 9.84
C ILE A 60 -22.37 23.19 9.80
N PHE A 61 -23.56 22.77 10.21
CA PHE A 61 -23.99 21.36 10.17
C PHE A 61 -24.04 20.81 8.75
N ALA A 62 -24.53 21.57 7.76
CA ALA A 62 -24.53 21.16 6.37
C ALA A 62 -23.11 21.03 5.80
N HIS A 63 -22.21 21.95 6.18
CA HIS A 63 -20.80 21.86 5.81
C HIS A 63 -20.13 20.63 6.45
N ASP A 64 -20.39 20.37 7.72
CA ASP A 64 -19.87 19.21 8.45
C ASP A 64 -20.42 17.89 7.90
N PHE A 65 -21.71 17.85 7.53
CA PHE A 65 -22.34 16.68 6.91
C PHE A 65 -21.80 16.39 5.51
N ILE A 66 -21.67 17.43 4.66
CA ILE A 66 -21.11 17.28 3.30
C ILE A 66 -19.64 16.86 3.38
N PHE A 67 -18.87 17.48 4.26
CA PHE A 67 -17.47 17.13 4.49
C PHE A 67 -17.30 15.69 4.97
N THR A 68 -18.09 15.27 5.96
CA THR A 68 -18.05 13.91 6.49
C THR A 68 -18.48 12.87 5.44
N THR A 69 -19.51 13.18 4.66
CA THR A 69 -19.94 12.34 3.52
C THR A 69 -18.84 12.22 2.47
N ALA A 70 -18.16 13.31 2.15
CA ALA A 70 -17.03 13.33 1.20
C ALA A 70 -15.85 12.50 1.73
N ILE A 71 -15.52 12.57 3.02
CA ILE A 71 -14.48 11.74 3.65
C ILE A 71 -14.87 10.27 3.60
N ASN A 72 -16.13 9.93 3.87
CA ASN A 72 -16.60 8.55 3.81
C ASN A 72 -16.51 7.98 2.38
N ALA A 73 -16.95 8.75 1.38
CA ALA A 73 -16.80 8.37 -0.02
C ALA A 73 -15.32 8.22 -0.44
N LEU A 74 -14.45 9.11 0.05
CA LEU A 74 -13.01 9.02 -0.17
C LEU A 74 -12.44 7.73 0.43
N LEU A 75 -12.83 7.36 1.65
CA LEU A 75 -12.37 6.14 2.32
C LEU A 75 -12.68 4.89 1.48
N TYR A 76 -13.92 4.71 1.05
CA TYR A 76 -14.29 3.57 0.19
C TYR A 76 -13.64 3.63 -1.18
N GLY A 77 -13.55 4.83 -1.78
CA GLY A 77 -12.87 5.03 -3.06
C GLY A 77 -11.41 4.60 -3.00
N VAL A 78 -10.71 4.95 -1.92
CA VAL A 78 -9.32 4.56 -1.68
C VAL A 78 -9.18 3.05 -1.50
N ILE A 79 -10.04 2.41 -0.70
CA ILE A 79 -10.02 0.95 -0.49
C ILE A 79 -10.26 0.21 -1.82
N ALA A 80 -11.28 0.62 -2.58
CA ALA A 80 -11.62 0.02 -3.86
C ALA A 80 -10.51 0.20 -4.90
N PHE A 81 -9.95 1.42 -5.00
CA PHE A 81 -8.86 1.70 -5.92
C PHE A 81 -7.61 0.90 -5.57
N LYS A 82 -7.24 0.79 -4.28
CA LYS A 82 -6.12 -0.05 -3.82
C LYS A 82 -6.32 -1.50 -4.26
N ALA A 83 -7.48 -2.07 -3.98
CA ALA A 83 -7.77 -3.45 -4.34
C ALA A 83 -7.69 -3.67 -5.86
N ALA A 84 -8.21 -2.74 -6.67
CA ALA A 84 -8.10 -2.79 -8.13
C ALA A 84 -6.64 -2.68 -8.62
N LEU A 85 -5.85 -1.80 -8.01
CA LEU A 85 -4.43 -1.64 -8.32
C LEU A 85 -3.65 -2.92 -7.99
N ASN A 86 -3.88 -3.51 -6.82
CA ASN A 86 -3.25 -4.76 -6.39
C ASN A 86 -3.68 -5.96 -7.24
N ALA A 87 -4.95 -6.03 -7.63
CA ALA A 87 -5.44 -7.09 -8.51
C ALA A 87 -4.88 -6.98 -9.93
N SER A 88 -4.73 -5.76 -10.46
CA SER A 88 -4.27 -5.54 -11.85
C SER A 88 -2.75 -5.68 -12.02
N LEU A 89 -1.95 -5.38 -11.00
CA LEU A 89 -0.50 -5.36 -11.12
C LEU A 89 0.12 -6.69 -11.56
N PRO A 90 -0.25 -7.86 -11.00
CA PRO A 90 0.26 -9.15 -11.44
C PRO A 90 0.03 -9.41 -12.93
N PHE A 91 -1.11 -8.98 -13.47
CA PHE A 91 -1.43 -9.15 -14.89
C PHE A 91 -0.61 -8.19 -15.76
N ILE A 92 -0.54 -6.91 -15.39
CA ILE A 92 0.18 -5.88 -16.15
C ILE A 92 1.69 -6.17 -16.17
N LYS A 93 2.24 -6.65 -15.05
CA LYS A 93 3.69 -6.80 -14.86
C LYS A 93 4.17 -8.26 -14.89
N SER A 94 3.32 -9.21 -15.31
CA SER A 94 3.64 -10.63 -15.40
C SER A 94 4.96 -10.91 -16.14
N ARG A 95 5.19 -10.23 -17.27
CA ARG A 95 6.42 -10.39 -18.07
C ARG A 95 7.68 -9.93 -17.34
N SER A 96 7.57 -8.87 -16.53
CA SER A 96 8.67 -8.36 -15.70
C SER A 96 9.02 -9.36 -14.59
N LEU A 97 8.00 -9.93 -13.93
CA LEU A 97 8.17 -10.99 -12.92
C LEU A 97 8.83 -12.23 -13.52
N GLN A 98 8.37 -12.67 -14.69
CA GLN A 98 8.98 -13.79 -15.40
C GLN A 98 10.46 -13.54 -15.72
N CYS A 99 10.80 -12.33 -16.18
CA CYS A 99 12.18 -11.93 -16.43
C CYS A 99 13.01 -11.96 -15.14
N PHE A 100 12.47 -11.45 -14.03
CA PHE A 100 13.11 -11.53 -12.71
C PHE A 100 13.37 -12.98 -12.29
N PHE A 101 12.42 -13.90 -12.46
CA PHE A 101 12.60 -15.30 -12.10
C PHE A 101 13.65 -16.01 -12.97
N ASN A 102 13.65 -15.75 -14.28
CA ASN A 102 14.63 -16.33 -15.18
C ASN A 102 16.06 -15.87 -14.84
N GLU A 103 16.25 -14.57 -14.60
CA GLU A 103 17.58 -14.05 -14.25
C GLU A 103 18.02 -14.46 -12.84
N SER A 104 17.09 -14.60 -11.91
CA SER A 104 17.38 -15.15 -10.58
C SER A 104 17.85 -16.59 -10.70
N PHE A 105 17.21 -17.40 -11.53
CA PHE A 105 17.61 -18.77 -11.80
C PHE A 105 19.00 -18.87 -12.47
N GLU A 106 19.26 -18.04 -13.49
CA GLU A 106 20.59 -17.97 -14.12
C GLU A 106 21.68 -17.58 -13.11
N TYR A 107 21.39 -16.60 -12.24
CA TYR A 107 22.29 -16.21 -11.17
C TYR A 107 22.56 -17.36 -10.20
N GLU A 108 21.52 -18.08 -9.76
CA GLU A 108 21.66 -19.24 -8.86
C GLU A 108 22.55 -20.33 -9.46
N GLN A 109 22.39 -20.62 -10.75
CA GLN A 109 23.24 -21.57 -11.46
C GLN A 109 24.70 -21.12 -11.52
N GLN A 110 24.94 -19.83 -11.82
CA GLN A 110 26.29 -19.27 -11.95
C GLN A 110 27.07 -19.27 -10.63
N VAL A 111 26.42 -18.98 -9.51
CA VAL A 111 27.08 -18.91 -8.20
C VAL A 111 27.02 -20.22 -7.40
N HIS A 112 26.41 -21.26 -7.98
CA HIS A 112 26.07 -22.52 -7.29
C HIS A 112 25.36 -22.25 -5.97
N PHE A 113 24.37 -21.37 -6.00
CA PHE A 113 23.61 -21.01 -4.81
C PHE A 113 22.86 -22.23 -4.30
N VAL A 114 23.20 -22.67 -3.09
CA VAL A 114 22.41 -23.66 -2.37
C VAL A 114 21.52 -22.91 -1.40
N ALA A 115 20.21 -23.04 -1.58
CA ALA A 115 19.23 -22.43 -0.70
C ALA A 115 19.59 -22.72 0.77
N PRO A 116 19.73 -21.70 1.63
CA PRO A 116 20.10 -21.94 3.02
C PRO A 116 19.04 -22.84 3.66
N THR A 117 19.48 -23.95 4.26
CA THR A 117 18.61 -24.76 5.11
C THR A 117 18.09 -23.88 6.24
N ILE A 118 16.76 -23.87 6.42
CA ILE A 118 15.94 -22.98 7.26
C ILE A 118 16.42 -23.00 8.72
N ARG A 119 17.51 -22.29 9.05
CA ARG A 119 18.14 -22.37 10.39
C ARG A 119 18.47 -21.03 11.04
N LYS A 120 18.11 -19.90 10.42
CA LYS A 120 18.16 -18.62 11.13
C LYS A 120 16.89 -18.44 11.94
N LYS A 121 17.05 -18.23 13.25
CA LYS A 121 15.95 -17.86 14.13
C LYS A 121 15.36 -16.55 13.61
N PRO A 122 14.07 -16.51 13.22
CA PRO A 122 13.46 -15.25 12.85
C PRO A 122 13.56 -14.28 14.04
N THR A 123 13.68 -12.99 13.77
CA THR A 123 13.52 -11.99 14.82
C THR A 123 12.17 -12.20 15.50
N LEU A 124 12.08 -12.02 16.82
CA LEU A 124 10.83 -12.20 17.56
C LEU A 124 9.67 -11.42 16.91
N ILE A 125 9.96 -10.23 16.39
CA ILE A 125 9.01 -9.38 15.67
C ILE A 125 8.50 -10.05 14.39
N SER A 126 9.37 -10.61 13.54
CA SER A 126 8.96 -11.32 12.32
C SER A 126 8.15 -12.59 12.64
N CYS A 127 8.46 -13.24 13.76
CA CYS A 127 7.70 -14.40 14.26
C CYS A 127 6.28 -14.02 14.72
N LEU A 128 6.09 -12.82 15.25
CA LEU A 128 4.79 -12.33 15.75
C LEU A 128 3.92 -11.70 14.66
N ILE A 129 4.51 -11.01 13.69
CA ILE A 129 3.74 -10.31 12.64
C ILE A 129 3.03 -11.31 11.72
N ARG A 130 3.65 -12.44 11.39
CA ARG A 130 3.07 -13.47 10.50
C ARG A 130 1.76 -14.06 11.04
N PRO A 131 1.69 -14.59 12.27
CA PRO A 131 0.44 -15.08 12.82
C PRO A 131 -0.56 -13.93 13.03
N LEU A 132 -0.10 -12.71 13.37
CA LEU A 132 -0.99 -11.56 13.51
C LEU A 132 -1.65 -11.19 12.16
N LEU A 133 -0.90 -11.24 11.06
CA LEU A 133 -1.38 -10.98 9.72
C LEU A 133 -2.38 -12.05 9.27
N LEU A 134 -2.11 -13.32 9.57
CA LEU A 134 -3.04 -14.42 9.32
C LEU A 134 -4.34 -14.27 10.13
N VAL A 135 -4.23 -13.95 11.42
CA VAL A 135 -5.39 -13.67 12.28
C VAL A 135 -6.16 -12.47 11.75
N ALA A 136 -5.49 -11.41 11.33
CA ALA A 136 -6.12 -10.23 10.79
C ALA A 136 -6.83 -10.50 9.46
N PHE A 137 -6.23 -11.31 8.59
CA PHE A 137 -6.84 -11.78 7.36
C PHE A 137 -8.12 -12.57 7.64
N ILE A 138 -8.05 -13.58 8.52
CA ILE A 138 -9.20 -14.42 8.88
C ILE A 138 -10.30 -13.56 9.53
N ALA A 139 -9.93 -12.67 10.45
CA ALA A 139 -10.88 -11.78 11.12
C ALA A 139 -11.62 -10.89 10.11
N ASN A 140 -10.90 -10.28 9.16
CA ASN A 140 -11.48 -9.46 8.11
C ASN A 140 -12.45 -10.26 7.22
N VAL A 141 -12.05 -11.45 6.75
CA VAL A 141 -12.91 -12.32 5.94
C VAL A 141 -14.17 -12.71 6.72
N CYS A 142 -14.03 -13.11 7.99
CA CYS A 142 -15.15 -13.53 8.83
C CYS A 142 -16.11 -12.37 9.13
N ILE A 143 -15.59 -11.20 9.53
CA ILE A 143 -16.39 -10.02 9.84
C ILE A 143 -17.15 -9.56 8.59
N CYS A 144 -16.46 -9.37 7.46
CA CYS A 144 -17.10 -8.94 6.21
C CYS A 144 -18.15 -9.95 5.73
N SER A 145 -17.83 -11.25 5.76
CA SER A 145 -18.78 -12.29 5.36
C SER A 145 -20.00 -12.34 6.27
N TYR A 146 -19.82 -12.23 7.59
CA TYR A 146 -20.92 -12.17 8.54
C TYR A 146 -21.86 -10.99 8.26
N LEU A 147 -21.31 -9.81 7.99
CA LEU A 147 -22.09 -8.61 7.73
C LEU A 147 -22.82 -8.66 6.39
N SER A 148 -22.16 -9.16 5.35
CA SER A 148 -22.81 -9.42 4.07
C SER A 148 -23.94 -10.45 4.18
N ILE A 149 -23.74 -11.52 4.94
CA ILE A 149 -24.77 -12.54 5.18
C ILE A 149 -25.98 -11.91 5.90
N LYS A 150 -25.75 -11.09 6.92
CA LYS A 150 -26.81 -10.37 7.64
C LYS A 150 -27.59 -9.44 6.71
N LEU A 151 -26.90 -8.76 5.79
CA LEU A 151 -27.54 -7.91 4.79
C LEU A 151 -28.42 -8.73 3.82
N ILE A 152 -27.91 -9.88 3.35
CA ILE A 152 -28.67 -10.80 2.48
C ILE A 152 -29.92 -11.32 3.21
N ASP A 153 -29.81 -11.62 4.50
CA ASP A 153 -30.94 -12.08 5.32
C ASP A 153 -32.02 -11.01 5.48
N HIS A 154 -31.66 -9.72 5.54
CA HIS A 154 -32.62 -8.62 5.56
C HIS A 154 -33.37 -8.43 4.23
N LEU A 155 -32.74 -8.77 3.10
CA LEU A 155 -33.32 -8.59 1.76
C LEU A 155 -34.42 -9.61 1.42
N SER A 156 -34.75 -10.53 2.33
CA SER A 156 -35.92 -11.43 2.23
C SER A 156 -35.98 -12.27 0.93
N TYR A 157 -34.83 -12.68 0.40
CA TYR A 157 -34.77 -13.59 -0.74
C TYR A 157 -35.37 -14.97 -0.41
N GLY A 158 -35.88 -15.67 -1.43
CA GLY A 158 -36.27 -17.08 -1.30
C GLY A 158 -35.09 -17.96 -0.81
N PRO A 159 -35.36 -19.10 -0.16
CA PRO A 159 -34.33 -19.88 0.56
C PRO A 159 -33.18 -20.36 -0.33
N ALA A 160 -33.48 -20.81 -1.55
CA ALA A 160 -32.43 -21.23 -2.50
C ALA A 160 -31.53 -20.08 -2.94
N LEU A 161 -32.12 -18.93 -3.31
CA LEU A 161 -31.38 -17.74 -3.73
C LEU A 161 -30.55 -17.15 -2.57
N SER A 162 -31.11 -17.11 -1.36
CA SER A 162 -30.39 -16.68 -0.15
C SER A 162 -29.12 -17.52 0.08
N ILE A 163 -29.24 -18.85 0.02
CA ILE A 163 -28.08 -19.75 0.16
C ILE A 163 -27.03 -19.46 -0.92
N THR A 164 -27.44 -19.34 -2.19
CA THR A 164 -26.52 -19.04 -3.29
C THR A 164 -25.78 -17.72 -3.09
N PHE A 165 -26.48 -16.64 -2.72
CA PHE A 165 -25.85 -15.34 -2.46
C PHE A 165 -24.89 -15.38 -1.28
N LYS A 166 -25.23 -16.07 -0.18
CA LYS A 166 -24.33 -16.20 0.97
C LYS A 166 -23.03 -16.90 0.60
N ILE A 167 -23.12 -17.99 -0.18
CA ILE A 167 -21.93 -18.70 -0.69
C ILE A 167 -21.10 -17.78 -1.60
N MET A 168 -21.75 -17.12 -2.56
CA MET A 168 -21.08 -16.23 -3.51
C MET A 168 -20.38 -15.06 -2.82
N VAL A 169 -21.02 -14.41 -1.84
CA VAL A 169 -20.41 -13.28 -1.14
C VAL A 169 -19.30 -13.73 -0.19
N THR A 170 -19.43 -14.87 0.48
CA THR A 170 -18.34 -15.42 1.31
C THR A 170 -17.12 -15.75 0.45
N ALA A 171 -17.32 -16.41 -0.69
CA ALA A 171 -16.26 -16.70 -1.66
C ALA A 171 -15.67 -15.42 -2.26
N GLY A 172 -16.53 -14.45 -2.60
CA GLY A 172 -16.12 -13.15 -3.14
C GLY A 172 -15.27 -12.35 -2.16
N ASN A 173 -15.67 -12.28 -0.89
CA ASN A 173 -14.89 -11.65 0.17
C ASN A 173 -13.53 -12.34 0.32
N PHE A 174 -13.50 -13.68 0.42
CA PHE A 174 -12.24 -14.41 0.49
C PHE A 174 -11.32 -14.10 -0.69
N LEU A 175 -11.83 -14.19 -1.93
CA LEU A 175 -11.07 -13.87 -3.13
C LEU A 175 -10.57 -12.43 -3.14
N PHE A 176 -11.41 -11.46 -2.74
CA PHE A 176 -11.04 -10.05 -2.64
C PHE A 176 -9.80 -9.87 -1.75
N TYR A 177 -9.82 -10.42 -0.53
CA TYR A 177 -8.68 -10.32 0.39
C TYR A 177 -7.44 -11.07 -0.11
N VAL A 178 -7.61 -12.21 -0.78
CA VAL A 178 -6.49 -12.92 -1.42
C VAL A 178 -5.86 -12.07 -2.52
N TYR A 179 -6.66 -11.43 -3.38
CA TYR A 179 -6.15 -10.58 -4.44
C TYR A 179 -5.50 -9.29 -3.91
N ASP A 180 -6.07 -8.68 -2.88
CA ASP A 180 -5.50 -7.49 -2.25
C ASP A 180 -4.15 -7.79 -1.59
N THR A 181 -3.99 -8.99 -1.02
CA THR A 181 -2.72 -9.44 -0.42
C THR A 181 -1.76 -10.14 -1.39
N ALA A 182 -2.20 -10.47 -2.62
CA ALA A 182 -1.41 -11.23 -3.60
C ALA A 182 -0.08 -10.56 -3.94
N CYS A 183 -0.07 -9.23 -4.01
CA CYS A 183 1.14 -8.45 -4.24
C CYS A 183 2.21 -8.76 -3.19
N PHE A 184 1.82 -8.80 -1.93
CA PHE A 184 2.69 -9.10 -0.79
C PHE A 184 3.08 -10.58 -0.74
N LEU A 185 2.16 -11.49 -1.09
CA LEU A 185 2.44 -12.94 -1.18
C LEU A 185 3.55 -13.27 -2.19
N VAL A 186 3.63 -12.52 -3.30
CA VAL A 186 4.68 -12.70 -4.32
C VAL A 186 5.93 -11.90 -4.00
N LEU A 187 5.78 -10.63 -3.60
CA LEU A 187 6.89 -9.72 -3.34
C LEU A 187 7.77 -10.20 -2.19
N ARG A 188 7.17 -10.67 -1.11
CA ARG A 188 7.91 -11.07 0.10
C ARG A 188 8.93 -12.19 -0.17
N PRO A 189 8.56 -13.35 -0.76
CA PRO A 189 9.54 -14.38 -1.13
C PRO A 189 10.64 -13.84 -2.04
N CYS A 190 10.31 -12.97 -3.00
CA CYS A 190 11.32 -12.37 -3.88
C CYS A 190 12.34 -11.54 -3.08
N CYS A 191 11.87 -10.72 -2.12
CA CYS A 191 12.75 -9.97 -1.22
C CYS A 191 13.58 -10.88 -0.30
N GLU A 192 12.99 -11.97 0.24
CA GLU A 192 13.71 -12.95 1.07
C GLU A 192 14.82 -13.66 0.28
N VAL A 193 14.58 -13.98 -1.00
CA VAL A 193 15.58 -14.56 -1.90
C VAL A 193 16.72 -13.57 -2.17
N ILE A 194 16.41 -12.31 -2.51
CA ILE A 194 17.43 -11.27 -2.71
C ILE A 194 18.27 -11.09 -1.44
N ARG A 195 17.63 -11.03 -0.26
CA ARG A 195 18.34 -10.99 1.03
C ARG A 195 19.29 -12.18 1.18
N SER A 196 18.82 -13.38 0.86
CA SER A 196 19.62 -14.60 0.95
C SER A 196 20.81 -14.60 0.00
N TYR A 197 20.67 -14.01 -1.19
CA TYR A 197 21.79 -13.80 -2.12
C TYR A 197 22.85 -12.85 -1.54
N ILE A 198 22.43 -11.72 -0.95
CA ILE A 198 23.34 -10.76 -0.30
C ILE A 198 24.10 -11.44 0.84
N GLU A 199 23.39 -12.18 1.69
CA GLU A 199 23.98 -12.91 2.80
C GLU A 199 24.97 -13.98 2.33
N HIS A 200 24.65 -14.70 1.25
CA HIS A 200 25.58 -15.67 0.66
C HIS A 200 26.86 -14.99 0.19
N GLN A 201 26.77 -13.88 -0.55
CA GLN A 201 27.94 -13.12 -0.99
C GLN A 201 28.72 -12.55 0.21
N HIS A 202 28.04 -12.14 1.28
CA HIS A 202 28.70 -11.74 2.54
C HIS A 202 29.53 -12.87 3.15
N ARG A 203 28.97 -14.09 3.23
CA ARG A 203 29.69 -15.28 3.73
C ARG A 203 30.89 -15.62 2.86
N VAL A 204 30.73 -15.60 1.54
CA VAL A 204 31.83 -15.83 0.58
C VAL A 204 32.92 -14.79 0.80
N LEU A 205 32.57 -13.50 0.86
CA LEU A 205 33.52 -12.42 1.13
C LEU A 205 34.28 -12.65 2.44
N ARG A 206 33.58 -12.92 3.54
CA ARG A 206 34.19 -13.17 4.85
C ARG A 206 35.19 -14.32 4.80
N SER A 207 34.87 -15.39 4.07
CA SER A 207 35.77 -16.54 3.88
C SER A 207 37.04 -16.17 3.11
N ILE A 208 36.94 -15.28 2.12
CA ILE A 208 38.08 -14.76 1.36
C ILE A 208 38.98 -13.93 2.27
N VAL A 209 38.41 -13.04 3.09
CA VAL A 209 39.17 -12.21 4.04
C VAL A 209 39.91 -13.07 5.05
N GLN A 210 39.23 -14.06 5.64
CA GLN A 210 39.82 -14.95 6.63
C GLN A 210 40.99 -15.75 6.06
N ARG A 211 40.86 -16.30 4.85
CA ARG A 211 41.95 -17.06 4.20
C ARG A 211 43.10 -16.18 3.73
N GLY A 212 42.81 -14.97 3.25
CA GLY A 212 43.85 -13.97 2.90
C GLY A 212 44.68 -13.54 4.11
N SER A 213 44.04 -13.38 5.28
CA SER A 213 44.72 -13.08 6.54
C SER A 213 45.69 -14.20 6.99
N ILE A 214 45.45 -15.44 6.58
CA ILE A 214 46.28 -16.62 6.94
C ILE A 214 47.40 -16.86 5.89
N HIS A 215 47.53 -15.99 4.87
CA HIS A 215 48.46 -16.14 3.73
C HIS A 215 48.24 -17.41 2.88
N ASP A 216 47.07 -18.04 3.01
CA ASP A 216 46.72 -19.30 2.35
C ASP A 216 46.36 -19.11 0.86
N ILE A 217 46.16 -17.86 0.43
CA ILE A 217 45.76 -17.50 -0.94
C ILE A 217 46.62 -16.31 -1.40
N GLY A 218 47.33 -16.47 -2.51
CA GLY A 218 48.13 -15.38 -3.09
C GLY A 218 47.28 -14.15 -3.49
N PRO A 219 47.87 -12.93 -3.48
CA PRO A 219 47.13 -11.66 -3.59
C PRO A 219 46.35 -11.51 -4.89
N GLN A 220 46.88 -11.99 -6.02
CA GLN A 220 46.18 -11.97 -7.32
C GLN A 220 44.92 -12.85 -7.32
N LYS A 221 44.96 -14.01 -6.66
CA LYS A 221 43.81 -14.92 -6.56
C LYS A 221 42.75 -14.35 -5.62
N GLN A 222 43.17 -13.72 -4.52
CA GLN A 222 42.27 -12.98 -3.64
C GLN A 222 41.55 -11.84 -4.37
N ALA A 223 42.27 -11.03 -5.15
CA ALA A 223 41.70 -9.94 -5.94
C ALA A 223 40.61 -10.44 -6.91
N ARG A 224 40.89 -11.51 -7.66
CA ARG A 224 39.92 -12.12 -8.58
C ARG A 224 38.66 -12.62 -7.86
N LEU A 225 38.79 -13.14 -6.64
CA LEU A 225 37.65 -13.61 -5.85
C LEU A 225 36.81 -12.44 -5.33
N VAL A 226 37.43 -11.36 -4.86
CA VAL A 226 36.73 -10.14 -4.45
C VAL A 226 36.01 -9.50 -5.64
N GLU A 227 36.65 -9.45 -6.80
CA GLU A 227 36.04 -8.93 -8.03
C GLU A 227 34.83 -9.77 -8.46
N ARG A 228 34.89 -11.10 -8.33
CA ARG A 228 33.73 -11.96 -8.58
C ARG A 228 32.57 -11.64 -7.63
N VAL A 229 32.85 -11.44 -6.34
CA VAL A 229 31.82 -11.02 -5.36
C VAL A 229 31.21 -9.67 -5.75
N ARG A 230 32.03 -8.72 -6.22
CA ARG A 230 31.55 -7.41 -6.72
C ARG A 230 30.59 -7.59 -7.90
N LEU A 231 30.96 -8.38 -8.90
CA LEU A 231 30.11 -8.64 -10.07
C LEU A 231 28.78 -9.31 -9.66
N ASN A 232 28.83 -10.31 -8.78
CA ASN A 232 27.64 -10.97 -8.25
C ASN A 232 26.71 -10.00 -7.53
N LEU A 233 27.26 -9.10 -6.70
CA LEU A 233 26.49 -8.06 -6.01
C LEU A 233 25.87 -7.06 -7.00
N CYS A 234 26.53 -6.77 -8.13
CA CYS A 234 25.94 -5.94 -9.19
C CYS A 234 24.74 -6.65 -9.85
N THR A 235 24.82 -7.96 -10.07
CA THR A 235 23.69 -8.77 -10.57
C THR A 235 22.54 -8.78 -9.57
N ILE A 236 22.80 -8.99 -8.28
CA ILE A 236 21.78 -8.90 -7.22
C ILE A 236 21.12 -7.52 -7.21
N LEU A 237 21.90 -6.45 -7.38
CA LEU A 237 21.36 -5.10 -7.47
C LEU A 237 20.47 -4.91 -8.70
N HIS A 238 20.84 -5.47 -9.84
CA HIS A 238 20.00 -5.46 -11.04
C HIS A 238 18.66 -6.16 -10.79
N LEU A 239 18.68 -7.33 -10.15
CA LEU A 239 17.48 -8.06 -9.73
C LEU A 239 16.60 -7.24 -8.78
N LYS A 240 17.19 -6.58 -7.76
CA LYS A 240 16.48 -5.66 -6.86
C LYS A 240 15.79 -4.54 -7.65
N ARG A 241 16.50 -3.90 -8.59
CA ARG A 241 15.94 -2.81 -9.41
C ARG A 241 14.74 -3.30 -10.23
N LYS A 242 14.84 -4.46 -10.87
CA LYS A 242 13.70 -5.06 -11.58
C LYS A 242 12.49 -5.31 -10.69
N LEU A 243 12.72 -5.80 -9.47
CA LEU A 243 11.65 -5.99 -8.50
C LEU A 243 11.02 -4.64 -8.12
N ASN A 244 11.83 -3.60 -7.91
CA ASN A 244 11.35 -2.24 -7.62
C ASN A 244 10.64 -1.59 -8.82
N ASP A 245 11.08 -1.81 -10.05
CA ASP A 245 10.40 -1.31 -11.26
C ASP A 245 9.05 -1.99 -11.50
N THR A 246 8.90 -3.20 -10.95
CA THR A 246 7.67 -3.99 -10.99
C THR A 246 6.68 -3.49 -9.92
N TRP A 247 7.13 -3.32 -8.67
CA TRP A 247 6.26 -3.11 -7.51
C TRP A 247 6.38 -1.75 -6.83
N GLY A 248 7.49 -1.04 -7.00
CA GLY A 248 7.84 0.16 -6.22
C GLY A 248 6.80 1.27 -6.32
N HIS A 249 6.30 1.56 -7.53
CA HIS A 249 5.23 2.54 -7.72
C HIS A 249 3.93 2.09 -7.04
N ALA A 250 3.56 0.82 -7.18
CA ALA A 250 2.35 0.26 -6.57
C ALA A 250 2.41 0.32 -5.04
N ILE A 251 3.56 -0.02 -4.45
CA ILE A 251 3.80 0.06 -3.01
C ILE A 251 3.71 1.51 -2.53
N ALA A 252 4.32 2.46 -3.24
CA ALA A 252 4.28 3.89 -2.87
C ALA A 252 2.85 4.47 -2.93
N VAL A 253 2.11 4.16 -3.99
CA VAL A 253 0.71 4.57 -4.16
C VAL A 253 -0.17 3.93 -3.09
N SER A 254 -0.06 2.61 -2.90
CA SER A 254 -0.79 1.89 -1.84
C SER A 254 -0.46 2.41 -0.45
N GLY A 255 0.79 2.76 -0.17
CA GLY A 255 1.20 3.32 1.12
C GLY A 255 0.59 4.69 1.38
N SER A 256 0.57 5.56 0.36
CA SER A 256 -0.07 6.88 0.43
C SER A 256 -1.58 6.76 0.64
N MET A 257 -2.21 5.83 -0.07
CA MET A 257 -3.63 5.50 0.08
C MET A 257 -3.96 5.00 1.47
N VAL A 258 -3.12 4.12 2.03
CA VAL A 258 -3.32 3.61 3.38
C VAL A 258 -3.25 4.73 4.41
N LEU A 259 -2.29 5.65 4.26
CA LEU A 259 -2.20 6.81 5.15
C LEU A 259 -3.46 7.69 5.06
N CYS A 260 -3.92 8.00 3.85
CA CYS A 260 -5.15 8.77 3.65
C CYS A 260 -6.38 8.09 4.27
N ALA A 261 -6.55 6.78 4.03
CA ALA A 261 -7.65 6.01 4.59
C ALA A 261 -7.58 5.91 6.13
N PHE A 262 -6.36 5.85 6.69
CA PHE A 262 -6.17 5.83 8.14
C PHE A 262 -6.57 7.16 8.77
N CYS A 263 -6.16 8.29 8.18
CA CYS A 263 -6.59 9.62 8.62
C CYS A 263 -8.10 9.80 8.53
N ALA A 264 -8.71 9.39 7.41
CA ALA A 264 -10.16 9.41 7.21
C ALA A 264 -10.89 8.55 8.26
N SER A 265 -10.40 7.33 8.52
CA SER A 265 -10.98 6.43 9.52
C SER A 265 -10.92 7.03 10.91
N ILE A 266 -9.77 7.61 11.32
CA ILE A 266 -9.64 8.28 12.63
C ILE A 266 -10.66 9.41 12.76
N TYR A 267 -10.76 10.28 11.76
CA TYR A 267 -11.72 11.37 11.76
C TYR A 267 -13.16 10.86 11.95
N LEU A 268 -13.57 9.86 11.17
CA LEU A 268 -14.91 9.29 11.22
C LEU A 268 -15.26 8.62 12.56
N ASN A 269 -14.27 8.20 13.35
CA ASN A 269 -14.54 7.66 14.70
C ASN A 269 -14.91 8.73 15.71
N PHE A 270 -14.54 9.99 15.49
CA PHE A 270 -14.87 11.10 16.37
C PHE A 270 -16.24 11.73 16.07
N VAL A 271 -16.84 11.41 14.92
CA VAL A 271 -18.18 11.90 14.54
C VAL A 271 -19.21 10.84 14.91
N GLU A 272 -19.95 11.06 16.01
CA GLU A 272 -20.91 10.07 16.55
C GLU A 272 -21.95 9.61 15.52
N GLU A 273 -22.43 10.52 14.67
CA GLU A 273 -23.42 10.27 13.62
C GLU A 273 -22.94 9.27 12.57
N PHE A 274 -21.62 9.15 12.40
CA PHE A 274 -20.99 8.27 11.42
C PHE A 274 -20.23 7.13 12.06
N ARG A 275 -20.39 6.86 13.37
CA ARG A 275 -19.80 5.67 14.00
C ARG A 275 -20.55 4.41 13.61
N THR A 276 -20.46 4.04 12.34
CA THR A 276 -21.09 2.88 11.74
C THR A 276 -20.20 1.65 11.88
N LEU A 277 -20.83 0.48 11.82
CA LEU A 277 -20.14 -0.80 11.75
C LEU A 277 -19.21 -0.89 10.54
N GLU A 278 -19.55 -0.19 9.45
CA GLU A 278 -18.73 -0.12 8.23
C GLU A 278 -17.40 0.62 8.46
N ASN A 279 -17.40 1.66 9.30
CA ASN A 279 -16.18 2.34 9.70
C ASN A 279 -15.29 1.45 10.58
N LEU A 280 -15.87 0.60 11.42
CA LEU A 280 -15.10 -0.40 12.17
C LEU A 280 -14.46 -1.45 11.24
N ILE A 281 -15.15 -1.88 10.18
CA ILE A 281 -14.58 -2.77 9.15
C ILE A 281 -13.42 -2.07 8.46
N ALA A 282 -13.59 -0.79 8.08
CA ALA A 282 -12.55 -0.02 7.42
C ALA A 282 -11.30 0.07 8.31
N ILE A 283 -11.44 0.38 9.62
CA ILE A 283 -10.31 0.37 10.57
C ILE A 283 -9.63 -1.00 10.60
N TRP A 284 -10.39 -2.10 10.67
CA TRP A 284 -9.84 -3.45 10.68
C TRP A 284 -9.09 -3.80 9.39
N TYR A 285 -9.59 -3.33 8.26
CA TYR A 285 -8.92 -3.41 6.96
C TYR A 285 -7.63 -2.59 6.94
N MET A 286 -7.65 -1.40 7.54
CA MET A 286 -6.46 -0.55 7.68
C MET A 286 -5.38 -1.22 8.52
N VAL A 287 -5.76 -1.91 9.61
CA VAL A 287 -4.84 -2.69 10.43
C VAL A 287 -4.20 -3.80 9.60
N LEU A 288 -4.99 -4.59 8.87
CA LEU A 288 -4.47 -5.65 8.00
C LEU A 288 -3.46 -5.10 6.99
N THR A 289 -3.85 -4.05 6.26
CA THR A 289 -2.98 -3.47 5.24
C THR A 289 -1.71 -2.87 5.85
N SER A 290 -1.80 -2.24 7.03
CA SER A 290 -0.63 -1.68 7.72
C SER A 290 0.35 -2.79 8.15
N LEU A 291 -0.17 -3.96 8.53
CA LEU A 291 0.66 -5.13 8.84
C LEU A 291 1.41 -5.66 7.62
N ASP A 292 0.79 -5.67 6.43
CA ASP A 292 1.48 -6.03 5.17
C ASP A 292 2.68 -5.09 4.92
N PHE A 293 2.48 -3.77 5.07
CA PHE A 293 3.56 -2.80 4.92
C PHE A 293 4.65 -2.97 5.98
N LEU A 294 4.28 -3.20 7.23
CA LEU A 294 5.22 -3.42 8.31
C LEU A 294 6.09 -4.66 8.06
N ASP A 295 5.50 -5.74 7.57
CA ASP A 295 6.21 -6.98 7.25
C ASP A 295 7.26 -6.78 6.14
N ILE A 296 6.90 -6.07 5.06
CA ILE A 296 7.85 -5.71 4.00
C ILE A 296 8.91 -4.74 4.50
N THR A 297 8.55 -3.78 5.35
CA THR A 297 9.50 -2.80 5.92
C THR A 297 10.57 -3.50 6.76
N ILE A 298 10.18 -4.44 7.63
CA ILE A 298 11.12 -5.23 8.43
C ILE A 298 12.05 -6.06 7.55
N LEU A 299 11.52 -6.62 6.45
CA LEU A 299 12.34 -7.36 5.50
C LEU A 299 13.33 -6.45 4.77
N SER A 300 12.89 -5.25 4.37
CA SER A 300 13.71 -4.22 3.75
C SER A 300 14.84 -3.74 4.68
N ASP A 301 14.52 -3.45 5.95
CA ASP A 301 15.52 -3.07 6.96
C ASP A 301 16.55 -4.18 7.14
N ALA A 302 16.11 -5.44 7.19
CA ALA A 302 17.02 -6.56 7.31
C ALA A 302 17.92 -6.72 6.08
N MET A 303 17.43 -6.43 4.87
CA MET A 303 18.28 -6.37 3.66
C MET A 303 19.32 -5.25 3.76
N VAL A 304 18.92 -4.07 4.24
CA VAL A 304 19.82 -2.93 4.46
C VAL A 304 20.92 -3.30 5.45
N ASP A 305 20.59 -4.00 6.53
CA ASP A 305 21.58 -4.46 7.51
C ASP A 305 22.56 -5.48 6.93
N GLU A 306 22.11 -6.43 6.11
CA GLU A 306 23.03 -7.33 5.41
C GLU A 306 23.96 -6.57 4.45
N VAL A 307 23.46 -5.56 3.74
CA VAL A 307 24.28 -4.68 2.88
C VAL A 307 25.32 -3.90 3.70
N ARG A 308 24.93 -3.37 4.86
CA ARG A 308 25.86 -2.70 5.79
C ARG A 308 26.95 -3.67 6.26
N ASN A 309 26.60 -4.91 6.58
CA ASN A 309 27.55 -5.94 6.99
C ASN A 309 28.56 -6.28 5.88
N VAL A 310 28.11 -6.39 4.62
CA VAL A 310 29.00 -6.55 3.45
C VAL A 310 29.96 -5.37 3.36
N ARG A 311 29.45 -4.14 3.47
CA ARG A 311 30.26 -2.92 3.41
C ARG A 311 31.31 -2.87 4.52
N HIS A 312 30.95 -3.18 5.77
CA HIS A 312 31.91 -3.24 6.87
C HIS A 312 33.00 -4.28 6.64
N THR A 313 32.62 -5.43 6.07
CA THR A 313 33.59 -6.49 5.74
C THR A 313 34.55 -6.04 4.65
N LEU A 314 34.07 -5.31 3.63
CA LEU A 314 34.91 -4.74 2.57
C LEU A 314 35.87 -3.66 3.10
N GLN A 315 35.41 -2.79 4.00
CA GLN A 315 36.26 -1.76 4.61
C GLN A 315 37.43 -2.37 5.37
N ASN A 316 37.19 -3.48 6.07
CA ASN A 316 38.27 -4.22 6.73
C ASN A 316 39.28 -4.80 5.72
N VAL A 317 38.88 -5.12 4.48
CA VAL A 317 39.81 -5.57 3.43
C VAL A 317 40.71 -4.45 2.93
N GLU A 318 40.19 -3.23 2.82
CA GLU A 318 40.96 -2.05 2.37
C GLU A 318 42.10 -1.71 3.34
N THR A 319 41.91 -1.92 4.64
CA THR A 319 42.93 -1.62 5.65
C THR A 319 44.11 -2.60 5.66
N PHE A 320 43.97 -3.80 5.08
CA PHE A 320 45.03 -4.82 5.08
C PHE A 320 45.89 -4.85 3.80
N SER A 321 45.62 -3.99 2.80
CA SER A 321 46.32 -4.05 1.52
C SER A 321 47.19 -2.81 1.29
N GLU A 322 48.51 -2.99 1.31
CA GLU A 322 49.50 -1.97 0.89
C GLU A 322 49.56 -1.79 -0.64
N ASN A 323 48.89 -2.65 -1.40
CA ASN A 323 49.00 -2.67 -2.86
C ASN A 323 47.97 -1.72 -3.49
N SER A 324 48.43 -0.62 -4.06
CA SER A 324 47.60 0.50 -4.56
C SER A 324 46.55 0.09 -5.60
N ASP A 325 46.86 -0.85 -6.49
CA ASP A 325 45.92 -1.35 -7.50
C ASP A 325 44.78 -2.19 -6.89
N TYR A 326 45.09 -2.91 -5.81
CA TYR A 326 44.09 -3.70 -5.07
C TYR A 326 43.14 -2.78 -4.29
N VAL A 327 43.68 -1.73 -3.66
CA VAL A 327 42.88 -0.71 -2.97
C VAL A 327 41.93 -0.01 -3.95
N ASN A 328 42.35 0.25 -5.18
CA ASN A 328 41.50 0.87 -6.21
C ASN A 328 40.34 -0.05 -6.66
N GLN A 329 40.56 -1.36 -6.80
CA GLN A 329 39.47 -2.30 -7.12
C GLN A 329 38.48 -2.46 -5.96
N VAL A 330 38.96 -2.50 -4.72
CA VAL A 330 38.09 -2.63 -3.54
C VAL A 330 37.30 -1.33 -3.31
N ARG A 331 37.88 -0.15 -3.54
CA ARG A 331 37.19 1.16 -3.43
C ARG A 331 36.00 1.32 -4.38
N MET A 332 35.98 0.60 -5.51
CA MET A 332 34.84 0.64 -6.43
C MET A 332 33.62 -0.14 -5.91
N VAL A 333 33.80 -1.07 -4.97
CA VAL A 333 32.69 -1.87 -4.40
C VAL A 333 31.77 -1.02 -3.53
N PRO A 334 32.26 -0.20 -2.57
CA PRO A 334 31.41 0.73 -1.82
C PRO A 334 30.70 1.77 -2.69
N ALA A 335 31.25 2.16 -3.84
CA ALA A 335 30.62 3.12 -4.76
C ALA A 335 29.34 2.55 -5.39
N CYS A 336 29.35 1.26 -5.77
CA CYS A 336 28.14 0.55 -6.19
C CYS A 336 27.07 0.51 -5.08
N PHE A 337 27.47 0.45 -3.81
CA PHE A 337 26.53 0.43 -2.68
C PHE A 337 26.01 1.82 -2.26
N ARG A 338 26.79 2.90 -2.41
CA ARG A 338 26.31 4.25 -2.06
C ARG A 338 25.11 4.70 -2.90
N LEU A 339 25.03 4.27 -4.16
CA LEU A 339 23.90 4.57 -5.05
C LEU A 339 22.61 3.80 -4.70
N THR A 340 22.60 2.98 -3.64
CA THR A 340 21.52 2.01 -3.35
C THR A 340 20.80 2.21 -2.02
N LEU A 341 21.32 3.09 -1.16
CA LEU A 341 20.72 3.47 0.12
C LEU A 341 19.98 4.83 0.07
N SER A 342 20.12 5.57 -1.03
CA SER A 342 19.53 6.90 -1.22
C SER A 342 18.33 6.91 -2.17
N SER A 343 17.84 5.74 -2.56
CA SER A 343 16.64 5.53 -3.39
C SER A 343 15.81 4.43 -2.75
#